data_AF-A0AAV3TCA0-F1
#
_entry.id   AF-A0AAV3TCA0-F1
#
_cell.length_a   1.000
_cell.length_b   1.000
_cell.length_c   1.000
_cell.angle_alpha   90.00
_cell.angle_beta   90.00
_cell.angle_gamma   90.00
#
_symmetry.space_group_name_H-M   'P 1'
#
loop_
_entity.id
_entity.type
_entity.pdbx_description
1 polymer ?
#
loop_
_entity_poly.entity_id
_entity_poly.type
_entity_poly.pdbx_seq_one_letter_code
_entity_poly.pdbx_strand_id
1 'polypeptide(L)'
;MSDATTSKALAVIRRSQGDEDGASLRLQREQVPRLASDLADECDVVDLGVHTGFSILSRDKDDPRIDDNDEILNAIDRVRTGEYDHVVAWDDSRLARDDFFAEWRRAAASGSAEFAFVAGDVDVDSMEHGVRRTVETAIKREEIRKAREAVNDREQRSMWNSRPPVGLEFDDAREYLVASERFDTVVDALAMRADGVSYRSIADETGLSRGAIERWVNHVEDRARSCRDDGIARKLLNAAPDDAIDGYEGDDLSATSGGEAV
;
A
#
# COMPACT_ATOMS: atom_id res chain seq x y z
N MET A 1 -5.00 -26.11 -50.42
CA MET A 1 -5.87 -25.05 -49.89
C MET A 1 -5.34 -24.77 -48.51
N SER A 2 -4.52 -23.73 -48.36
CA SER A 2 -4.03 -23.32 -47.05
C SER A 2 -5.21 -22.74 -46.27
N ASP A 3 -5.49 -23.27 -45.09
CA ASP A 3 -6.31 -22.57 -44.10
C ASP A 3 -5.69 -21.19 -43.92
N ALA A 4 -6.46 -20.14 -44.21
CA ALA A 4 -6.12 -18.82 -43.73
C ALA A 4 -6.39 -18.86 -42.23
N THR A 5 -5.35 -19.13 -41.43
CA THR A 5 -5.43 -19.02 -39.98
C THR A 5 -5.77 -17.57 -39.67
N THR A 6 -6.98 -17.33 -39.17
CA THR A 6 -7.43 -16.01 -38.70
C THR A 6 -6.43 -15.52 -37.66
N SER A 7 -5.80 -14.38 -37.89
CA SER A 7 -4.84 -13.86 -36.93
C SER A 7 -5.57 -13.26 -35.73
N LYS A 8 -5.03 -13.47 -34.52
CA LYS A 8 -5.68 -13.04 -33.28
C LYS A 8 -4.75 -12.20 -32.40
N ALA A 9 -5.25 -11.07 -31.91
CA ALA A 9 -4.54 -10.18 -30.99
C ALA A 9 -5.20 -10.14 -29.61
N LEU A 10 -4.37 -10.05 -28.57
CA LEU A 10 -4.79 -9.79 -27.20
C LEU A 10 -4.48 -8.34 -26.82
N ALA A 11 -5.50 -7.54 -26.57
CA ALA A 11 -5.38 -6.18 -26.04
C ALA A 11 -5.40 -6.20 -24.51
N VAL A 12 -4.33 -5.72 -23.86
CA VAL A 12 -4.23 -5.61 -22.40
C VAL A 12 -4.26 -4.15 -21.96
N ILE A 13 -5.24 -3.80 -21.14
CA ILE A 13 -5.46 -2.46 -20.61
C ILE A 13 -5.33 -2.49 -19.10
N ARG A 14 -4.49 -1.59 -18.56
CA ARG A 14 -4.29 -1.48 -17.12
C ARG A 14 -3.84 -0.10 -16.70
N ARG A 15 -4.28 0.33 -15.53
CA ARG A 15 -3.67 1.43 -14.79
C ARG A 15 -3.21 0.97 -13.42
N SER A 16 -1.95 1.22 -13.08
CA SER A 16 -1.41 0.82 -11.77
C SER A 16 -2.07 1.56 -10.61
N GLN A 17 -2.37 2.86 -10.74
CA GLN A 17 -2.97 3.70 -9.69
C GLN A 17 -3.73 4.88 -10.31
N GLY A 18 -4.72 5.41 -9.59
CA GLY A 18 -5.56 6.56 -9.98
C GLY A 18 -7.02 6.18 -10.19
N ASP A 19 -7.81 7.07 -10.79
CA ASP A 19 -9.24 6.85 -11.01
C ASP A 19 -9.56 6.10 -12.31
N GLU A 20 -10.64 5.33 -12.30
CA GLU A 20 -11.17 4.61 -13.48
C GLU A 20 -11.63 5.56 -14.60
N ASP A 21 -12.09 6.76 -14.24
CA ASP A 21 -12.52 7.77 -15.22
C ASP A 21 -11.38 8.65 -15.73
N GLY A 22 -10.14 8.35 -15.32
CA GLY A 22 -8.97 9.12 -15.70
C GLY A 22 -8.72 9.13 -17.20
N ALA A 23 -8.30 10.29 -17.73
CA ALA A 23 -8.01 10.47 -19.15
C ALA A 23 -7.04 9.42 -19.71
N SER A 24 -6.07 8.97 -18.90
CA SER A 24 -5.12 7.93 -19.30
C SER A 24 -5.75 6.56 -19.53
N LEU A 25 -6.76 6.16 -18.74
CA LEU A 25 -7.41 4.85 -18.93
C LEU A 25 -8.38 4.89 -20.12
N ARG A 26 -9.08 6.03 -20.30
CA ARG A 26 -9.91 6.26 -21.49
C ARG A 26 -9.10 6.17 -22.79
N LEU A 27 -7.91 6.79 -22.83
CA LEU A 27 -7.03 6.71 -24.00
C LEU A 27 -6.55 5.27 -24.25
N GLN A 28 -6.27 4.49 -23.21
CA GLN A 28 -5.91 3.07 -23.39
C GLN A 28 -7.06 2.25 -23.95
N ARG A 29 -8.28 2.42 -23.42
CA ARG A 29 -9.50 1.75 -23.89
C ARG A 29 -9.84 2.06 -25.34
N GLU A 30 -9.44 3.24 -25.83
CA GLU A 30 -9.63 3.63 -27.23
C GLU A 30 -8.50 3.12 -28.14
N GLN A 31 -7.24 3.30 -27.74
CA GLN A 31 -6.12 3.12 -28.66
C GLN A 31 -5.55 1.70 -28.66
N VAL A 32 -5.59 0.98 -27.54
CA VAL A 32 -5.04 -0.39 -27.45
C VAL A 32 -5.88 -1.36 -28.29
N PRO A 33 -7.22 -1.41 -28.17
CA PRO A 33 -8.03 -2.28 -29.03
C PRO A 33 -7.93 -1.89 -30.51
N ARG A 34 -7.80 -0.59 -30.80
CA ARG A 34 -7.61 -0.11 -32.17
C ARG A 34 -6.34 -0.66 -32.80
N LEU A 35 -5.21 -0.57 -32.09
CA LEU A 35 -3.95 -1.14 -32.56
C LEU A 35 -4.04 -2.67 -32.71
N ALA A 36 -4.75 -3.35 -31.81
CA ALA A 36 -4.97 -4.80 -31.92
C ALA A 36 -5.79 -5.18 -33.15
N SER A 37 -6.86 -4.43 -33.46
CA SER A 37 -7.64 -4.63 -34.69
C SER A 37 -6.89 -4.23 -35.96
N ASP A 38 -5.89 -3.36 -35.89
CA ASP A 38 -5.03 -3.03 -37.03
C ASP A 38 -3.99 -4.15 -37.31
N LEU A 39 -3.66 -4.97 -36.30
CA LEU A 39 -2.64 -6.03 -36.38
C LEU A 39 -3.22 -7.43 -36.66
N ALA A 40 -4.46 -7.68 -36.25
CA ALA A 40 -5.10 -9.00 -36.32
C ALA A 40 -6.56 -8.92 -36.75
N ASP A 41 -7.06 -10.02 -37.31
CA ASP A 41 -8.46 -10.14 -37.76
C ASP A 41 -9.44 -10.25 -36.57
N GLU A 42 -9.01 -10.88 -35.49
CA GLU A 42 -9.75 -11.03 -34.24
C GLU A 42 -9.01 -10.37 -33.07
N CYS A 43 -9.76 -9.79 -32.13
CA CYS A 43 -9.19 -9.16 -30.95
C CYS A 43 -9.98 -9.54 -29.69
N ASP A 44 -9.26 -10.06 -28.69
CA ASP A 44 -9.77 -10.20 -27.33
C ASP A 44 -9.21 -9.10 -26.45
N VAL A 45 -9.99 -8.64 -25.48
CA VAL A 45 -9.61 -7.55 -24.57
C VAL A 45 -9.60 -8.04 -23.13
N VAL A 46 -8.48 -7.82 -22.44
CA VAL A 46 -8.36 -7.93 -20.98
C VAL A 46 -8.21 -6.51 -20.43
N ASP A 47 -9.28 -5.98 -19.85
CA ASP A 47 -9.30 -4.64 -19.24
C ASP A 47 -9.44 -4.77 -17.73
N LEU A 48 -8.31 -4.61 -17.03
CA LEU A 48 -8.26 -4.67 -15.57
C LEU A 48 -8.63 -3.35 -14.90
N GLY A 49 -8.91 -2.29 -15.66
CA GLY A 49 -9.16 -0.96 -15.14
C GLY A 49 -8.00 -0.45 -14.27
N VAL A 50 -8.29 -0.11 -13.02
CA VAL A 50 -7.28 0.27 -12.02
C VAL A 50 -6.91 -0.96 -11.19
N HIS A 51 -5.73 -1.52 -11.44
CA HIS A 51 -5.25 -2.73 -10.76
C HIS A 51 -3.79 -2.62 -10.34
N THR A 52 -3.55 -2.86 -9.05
CA THR A 52 -2.24 -3.00 -8.42
C THR A 52 -1.94 -4.47 -8.20
N GLY A 53 -0.71 -4.94 -8.43
CA GLY A 53 -0.37 -6.36 -8.18
C GLY A 53 0.87 -6.86 -8.94
N PHE A 54 1.17 -6.23 -10.08
CA PHE A 54 2.16 -6.71 -11.04
C PHE A 54 3.64 -6.38 -10.71
N SER A 55 3.99 -6.46 -9.43
CA SER A 55 5.34 -6.19 -8.93
C SER A 55 5.79 -7.32 -8.01
N ILE A 56 6.93 -7.94 -8.34
CA ILE A 56 7.59 -8.91 -7.47
C ILE A 56 8.06 -8.29 -6.13
N LEU A 57 8.05 -6.96 -6.01
CA LEU A 57 8.49 -6.23 -4.82
C LEU A 57 7.36 -5.95 -3.83
N SER A 58 6.11 -6.21 -4.20
CA SER A 58 4.92 -6.06 -3.33
C SER A 58 4.62 -7.34 -2.52
N ARG A 59 5.57 -8.29 -2.49
CA ARG A 59 5.42 -9.66 -1.97
C ARG A 59 5.56 -9.78 -0.46
N ASP A 60 4.85 -10.77 0.09
CA ASP A 60 5.26 -11.50 1.28
C ASP A 60 6.29 -12.59 0.88
N LYS A 61 7.30 -12.86 1.73
CA LYS A 61 8.50 -13.63 1.34
C LYS A 61 8.21 -15.09 0.91
N ASP A 62 7.08 -15.63 1.31
CA ASP A 62 6.74 -17.05 1.16
C ASP A 62 5.70 -17.34 0.07
N ASP A 63 5.22 -16.34 -0.66
CA ASP A 63 4.26 -16.56 -1.76
C ASP A 63 4.99 -16.84 -3.08
N PRO A 64 4.85 -18.06 -3.67
CA PRO A 64 5.46 -18.42 -4.94
C PRO A 64 4.71 -17.88 -6.17
N ARG A 65 3.54 -17.25 -6.02
CA ARG A 65 2.73 -16.80 -7.16
C ARG A 65 3.14 -15.40 -7.60
N ILE A 66 3.35 -15.27 -8.90
CA ILE A 66 3.66 -14.01 -9.55
C ILE A 66 2.34 -13.44 -10.04
N ASP A 67 1.79 -12.49 -9.30
CA ASP A 67 0.41 -12.00 -9.46
C ASP A 67 -0.65 -13.09 -9.21
N ASP A 68 -1.75 -12.77 -8.52
CA ASP A 68 -2.86 -13.68 -8.25
C ASP A 68 -4.09 -13.38 -9.13
N ASN A 69 -3.97 -12.46 -10.09
CA ASN A 69 -5.06 -12.13 -10.99
C ASN A 69 -5.29 -13.24 -12.02
N ASP A 70 -6.37 -14.00 -11.82
CA ASP A 70 -6.77 -15.10 -12.68
C ASP A 70 -6.93 -14.69 -14.16
N GLU A 71 -7.40 -13.47 -14.46
CA GLU A 71 -7.55 -13.03 -15.87
C GLU A 71 -6.20 -12.90 -16.57
N ILE A 72 -5.18 -12.40 -15.88
CA ILE A 72 -3.84 -12.28 -16.45
C ILE A 72 -3.13 -13.64 -16.52
N LEU A 73 -3.27 -14.48 -15.51
CA LEU A 73 -2.70 -15.83 -15.54
C LEU A 73 -3.31 -16.63 -16.71
N ASN A 74 -4.63 -16.56 -16.89
CA ASN A 74 -5.30 -17.16 -18.03
C ASN A 74 -4.85 -16.54 -19.36
N ALA A 75 -4.67 -15.22 -19.43
CA ALA A 75 -4.18 -14.56 -20.64
C ALA A 75 -2.75 -15.02 -21.01
N ILE A 76 -1.85 -15.12 -20.04
CA ILE A 76 -0.48 -15.63 -20.23
C ILE A 76 -0.51 -17.07 -20.75
N ASP A 77 -1.35 -17.93 -20.18
CA ASP A 77 -1.46 -19.32 -20.64
C ASP A 77 -2.02 -19.42 -22.06
N ARG A 78 -3.02 -18.61 -22.42
CA ARG A 78 -3.57 -18.55 -23.79
C ARG A 78 -2.54 -18.07 -24.80
N VAL A 79 -1.76 -17.04 -24.46
CA VAL A 79 -0.61 -16.61 -25.27
C VAL A 79 0.42 -17.73 -25.38
N ARG A 80 0.75 -18.42 -24.28
CA ARG A 80 1.71 -19.53 -24.27
C ARG A 80 1.28 -20.70 -25.16
N THR A 81 -0.01 -20.98 -25.25
CA THR A 81 -0.55 -22.03 -26.13
C THR A 81 -0.60 -21.65 -27.60
N GLY A 82 -0.26 -20.41 -27.95
CA GLY A 82 -0.29 -19.90 -29.32
C GLY A 82 -1.70 -19.53 -29.80
N GLU A 83 -2.59 -19.14 -28.88
CA GLU A 83 -3.92 -18.63 -29.28
C GLU A 83 -3.86 -17.24 -29.92
N TYR A 84 -2.77 -16.50 -29.67
CA TYR A 84 -2.60 -15.14 -30.12
C TYR A 84 -1.28 -14.98 -30.88
N ASP A 85 -1.33 -14.26 -31.99
CA ASP A 85 -0.15 -13.83 -32.75
C ASP A 85 0.41 -12.52 -32.20
N HIS A 86 -0.43 -11.70 -31.55
CA HIS A 86 -0.04 -10.39 -31.04
C HIS A 86 -0.53 -10.16 -29.61
N VAL A 87 0.33 -9.58 -28.77
CA VAL A 87 -0.02 -9.02 -27.46
C VAL A 87 0.17 -7.51 -27.51
N VAL A 88 -0.93 -6.78 -27.38
CA VAL A 88 -0.98 -5.33 -27.57
C VAL A 88 -1.27 -4.65 -26.24
N ALA A 89 -0.47 -3.66 -25.89
CA ALA A 89 -0.69 -2.86 -24.69
C ALA A 89 -0.32 -1.40 -24.92
N TRP A 90 -0.58 -0.52 -23.95
CA TRP A 90 -0.13 0.86 -24.05
C TRP A 90 1.40 0.97 -23.98
N ASP A 91 1.98 0.28 -23.01
CA ASP A 91 3.41 0.15 -22.74
C ASP A 91 3.64 -1.19 -22.03
N ASP A 92 4.89 -1.63 -21.91
CA ASP A 92 5.26 -2.87 -21.20
C ASP A 92 4.85 -2.83 -19.72
N SER A 93 4.78 -1.62 -19.13
CA SER A 93 4.32 -1.37 -17.76
C SER A 93 2.85 -1.67 -17.54
N ARG A 94 2.07 -1.97 -18.58
CA ARG A 94 0.67 -2.45 -18.47
C ARG A 94 0.56 -3.95 -18.38
N LEU A 95 1.60 -4.65 -18.80
CA LEU A 95 1.74 -6.10 -18.67
C LEU A 95 2.42 -6.41 -17.34
N ALA A 96 3.51 -5.71 -17.01
CA ALA A 96 4.26 -5.92 -15.77
C ALA A 96 5.12 -4.72 -15.38
N ARG A 97 5.27 -4.47 -14.07
CA ARG A 97 6.11 -3.37 -13.56
C ARG A 97 7.58 -3.78 -13.40
N ASP A 98 7.85 -5.04 -13.07
CA ASP A 98 9.18 -5.58 -12.73
C ASP A 98 9.49 -6.85 -13.57
N ASP A 99 10.31 -7.77 -13.03
CA ASP A 99 10.74 -9.04 -13.66
C ASP A 99 9.59 -9.95 -14.12
N PHE A 100 8.34 -9.69 -13.72
CA PHE A 100 7.16 -10.41 -14.21
C PHE A 100 6.97 -10.29 -15.73
N PHE A 101 7.51 -9.24 -16.37
CA PHE A 101 7.50 -9.15 -17.82
C PHE A 101 8.23 -10.34 -18.49
N ALA A 102 9.15 -10.99 -17.78
CA ALA A 102 9.81 -12.21 -18.26
C ALA A 102 8.83 -13.38 -18.46
N GLU A 103 7.73 -13.46 -17.71
CA GLU A 103 6.70 -14.50 -17.92
C GLU A 103 5.95 -14.27 -19.22
N TRP A 104 5.56 -13.03 -19.49
CA TRP A 104 4.96 -12.64 -20.77
C TRP A 104 5.88 -12.97 -21.94
N ARG A 105 7.18 -12.64 -21.84
CA ARG A 105 8.16 -12.99 -22.90
C ARG A 105 8.31 -14.50 -23.09
N ARG A 106 8.38 -15.28 -22.01
CA ARG A 106 8.42 -16.75 -22.10
C ARG A 106 7.18 -17.33 -22.77
N ALA A 107 6.00 -16.82 -22.42
CA ALA A 107 4.74 -17.22 -23.01
C ALA A 107 4.69 -16.87 -24.50
N ALA A 108 4.99 -15.61 -24.85
CA ALA A 108 5.03 -15.13 -26.22
C ALA A 108 6.01 -15.93 -27.09
N ALA A 109 7.23 -16.19 -26.60
CA ALA A 109 8.21 -17.01 -27.30
C ALA A 109 7.75 -18.47 -27.50
N SER A 110 6.96 -19.02 -26.57
CA SER A 110 6.43 -20.38 -26.67
C SER A 110 5.25 -20.47 -27.64
N GLY A 111 4.39 -19.44 -27.64
CA GLY A 111 3.21 -19.33 -28.49
C GLY A 111 3.45 -18.68 -29.85
N SER A 112 4.67 -18.19 -30.11
CA SER A 112 5.01 -17.39 -31.30
C SER A 112 4.25 -16.07 -31.42
N ALA A 113 3.95 -15.42 -30.29
CA ALA A 113 3.29 -14.11 -30.26
C ALA A 113 4.30 -12.96 -30.25
N GLU A 114 3.97 -11.84 -30.88
CA GLU A 114 4.76 -10.60 -30.90
C GLU A 114 4.13 -9.52 -30.01
N PHE A 115 4.94 -8.64 -29.42
CA PHE A 115 4.44 -7.50 -28.64
C PHE A 115 4.30 -6.25 -29.50
N ALA A 116 3.20 -5.51 -29.31
CA ALA A 116 3.00 -4.19 -29.90
C ALA A 116 2.56 -3.17 -28.84
N PHE A 117 3.13 -1.97 -28.88
CA PHE A 117 2.87 -0.93 -27.89
C PHE A 117 2.38 0.38 -28.52
N VAL A 118 1.32 0.96 -27.96
CA VAL A 118 0.75 2.23 -28.44
C VAL A 118 1.70 3.42 -28.19
N ALA A 119 2.46 3.41 -27.10
CA ALA A 119 3.39 4.49 -26.76
C ALA A 119 4.64 4.57 -27.68
N GLY A 120 4.72 3.75 -28.74
CA GLY A 120 5.79 3.72 -29.75
C GLY A 120 6.51 2.36 -29.80
N ASP A 121 7.39 2.19 -30.81
CA ASP A 121 8.26 1.02 -30.98
C ASP A 121 9.20 0.88 -29.77
N VAL A 122 8.72 0.20 -28.73
CA VAL A 122 9.57 -0.29 -27.66
C VAL A 122 10.10 -1.64 -28.12
N ASP A 123 11.33 -1.66 -28.62
CA ASP A 123 12.08 -2.91 -28.73
C ASP A 123 12.36 -3.42 -27.31
N VAL A 124 11.43 -4.23 -26.81
CA VAL A 124 11.46 -4.80 -25.46
C VAL A 124 12.62 -5.79 -25.27
N ASP A 125 13.22 -6.25 -26.37
CA ASP A 125 14.41 -7.10 -26.37
C ASP A 125 15.71 -6.30 -26.54
N SER A 126 15.62 -4.99 -26.75
CA SER A 126 16.80 -4.12 -26.75
C SER A 126 17.48 -4.08 -25.38
N MET A 127 18.81 -4.02 -25.41
CA MET A 127 19.63 -3.84 -24.21
C MET A 127 19.29 -2.54 -23.47
N GLU A 128 18.93 -1.48 -24.22
CA GLU A 128 18.55 -0.18 -23.66
C GLU A 128 17.27 -0.26 -22.81
N HIS A 129 16.29 -1.05 -23.27
CA HIS A 129 15.06 -1.31 -22.53
C HIS A 129 15.32 -2.03 -21.19
N GLY A 130 16.16 -3.07 -21.23
CA GLY A 130 16.56 -3.81 -20.03
C GLY A 130 17.32 -2.95 -19.00
N VAL A 131 18.21 -2.06 -19.47
CA VAL A 131 18.93 -1.13 -18.59
C VAL A 131 17.98 -0.13 -17.95
N ARG A 132 17.07 0.49 -18.72
CA ARG A 132 16.06 1.42 -18.19
C ARG A 132 15.24 0.78 -17.08
N ARG A 133 14.74 -0.45 -17.31
CA ARG A 133 13.97 -1.20 -16.30
C ARG A 133 14.76 -1.51 -15.04
N THR A 134 16.02 -1.90 -15.20
CA THR A 134 16.91 -2.18 -14.06
C THR A 134 17.08 -0.92 -13.19
N VAL A 135 17.26 0.24 -13.82
CA VAL A 135 17.37 1.53 -13.12
C VAL A 135 16.07 1.92 -12.44
N GLU A 136 14.92 1.85 -13.11
CA GLU A 136 13.60 2.13 -12.52
C GLU A 136 13.32 1.23 -11.31
N THR A 137 13.62 -0.07 -11.44
CA THR A 137 13.49 -1.05 -10.35
C THR A 137 14.39 -0.68 -9.18
N ALA A 138 15.65 -0.28 -9.44
CA ALA A 138 16.58 0.15 -8.40
C ALA A 138 16.08 1.40 -7.67
N ILE A 139 15.57 2.41 -8.40
CA ILE A 139 14.96 3.60 -7.81
C ILE A 139 13.76 3.21 -6.94
N LYS A 140 12.89 2.32 -7.41
CA LYS A 140 11.72 1.90 -6.64
C LYS A 140 12.08 1.12 -5.38
N ARG A 141 13.08 0.23 -5.46
CA ARG A 141 13.62 -0.49 -4.30
C ARG A 141 14.18 0.49 -3.27
N GLU A 142 14.88 1.51 -3.71
CA GLU A 142 15.43 2.56 -2.86
C GLU A 142 14.34 3.38 -2.17
N GLU A 143 13.28 3.75 -2.89
CA GLU A 143 12.10 4.39 -2.28
C GLU A 143 11.44 3.51 -1.21
N ILE A 144 11.23 2.23 -1.50
CA ILE A 144 10.65 1.27 -0.54
C ILE A 144 11.55 1.11 0.68
N ARG A 145 12.88 1.04 0.48
CA ARG A 145 13.87 0.97 1.55
C ARG A 145 13.77 2.20 2.46
N LYS A 146 13.79 3.41 1.89
CA LYS A 146 13.66 4.66 2.64
C LYS A 146 12.33 4.74 3.39
N ALA A 147 11.24 4.31 2.78
CA ALA A 147 9.93 4.27 3.45
C ALA A 147 9.93 3.31 4.65
N ARG A 148 10.52 2.11 4.49
CA ARG A 148 10.68 1.14 5.58
C ARG A 148 11.59 1.67 6.69
N GLU A 149 12.68 2.33 6.33
CA GLU A 149 13.59 2.98 7.29
C GLU A 149 12.90 4.09 8.07
N ALA A 150 12.07 4.91 7.41
CA ALA A 150 11.30 5.95 8.08
C ALA A 150 10.26 5.35 9.06
N VAL A 151 9.58 4.26 8.70
CA VAL A 151 8.67 3.56 9.61
C VAL A 151 9.44 2.98 10.80
N ASN A 152 10.57 2.33 10.56
CA ASN A 152 11.40 1.74 11.61
C ASN A 152 12.00 2.79 12.56
N ASP A 153 12.51 3.91 12.03
CA ASP A 153 12.99 5.04 12.85
C ASP A 153 11.88 5.59 13.76
N ARG A 154 10.65 5.67 13.26
CA ARG A 154 9.49 6.07 14.08
C ARG A 154 9.15 5.03 15.14
N GLU A 155 9.17 3.74 14.82
CA GLU A 155 8.96 2.66 15.82
C GLU A 155 10.03 2.69 16.91
N GLN A 156 11.31 2.83 16.56
CA GLN A 156 12.42 2.94 17.51
C GLN A 156 12.29 4.15 18.43
N ARG A 157 11.75 5.26 17.93
CA ARG A 157 11.49 6.48 18.70
C ARG A 157 10.14 6.48 19.42
N SER A 158 9.43 5.34 19.43
CA SER A 158 8.09 5.21 19.99
C SER A 158 7.08 6.24 19.44
N MET A 159 7.27 6.66 18.20
CA MET A 159 6.39 7.63 17.53
C MET A 159 5.17 6.94 16.94
N TRP A 160 4.04 7.67 16.94
CA TRP A 160 2.81 7.15 16.37
C TRP A 160 2.89 7.05 14.84
N ASN A 161 2.57 5.86 14.30
CA ASN A 161 2.68 5.53 12.88
C ASN A 161 1.34 5.44 12.14
N SER A 162 0.24 5.77 12.81
CA SER A 162 -1.11 5.68 12.24
C SER A 162 -1.82 7.04 12.26
N ARG A 163 -3.09 7.07 11.82
CA ARG A 163 -3.96 8.23 12.03
C ARG A 163 -4.02 8.56 13.53
N PRO A 164 -3.95 9.83 13.95
CA PRO A 164 -4.08 10.20 15.36
C PRO A 164 -5.40 9.69 15.96
N PRO A 165 -5.38 9.10 17.17
CA PRO A 165 -6.59 8.72 17.90
C PRO A 165 -7.45 9.94 18.24
N VAL A 166 -8.77 9.76 18.35
CA VAL A 166 -9.66 10.82 18.85
C VAL A 166 -9.17 11.30 20.22
N GLY A 167 -9.03 12.62 20.41
CA GLY A 167 -8.48 13.21 21.62
C GLY A 167 -7.00 13.61 21.48
N LEU A 168 -6.30 13.07 20.49
CA LEU A 168 -4.93 13.44 20.15
C LEU A 168 -4.82 13.93 18.71
N GLU A 169 -3.79 14.70 18.44
CA GLU A 169 -3.37 15.10 17.10
C GLU A 169 -1.86 15.07 16.98
N PHE A 170 -1.35 15.21 15.76
CA PHE A 170 0.08 15.37 15.56
C PHE A 170 0.51 16.79 15.93
N ASP A 171 1.70 16.93 16.50
CA ASP A 171 2.33 18.23 16.63
C ASP A 171 2.69 18.84 15.25
N ASP A 172 3.13 20.10 15.25
CA ASP A 172 3.46 20.83 14.00
C ASP A 172 4.51 20.10 13.14
N ALA A 173 5.42 19.35 13.78
CA ALA A 173 6.46 18.56 13.12
C ALA A 173 5.96 17.19 12.62
N ARG A 174 4.76 16.76 13.01
CA ARG A 174 4.17 15.44 12.75
C ARG A 174 5.01 14.27 13.28
N GLU A 175 5.68 14.52 14.38
CA GLU A 175 6.61 13.62 15.01
C GLU A 175 5.94 12.91 16.19
N TYR A 176 5.26 13.66 17.05
CA TYR A 176 4.66 13.15 18.28
C TYR A 176 3.19 13.51 18.40
N LEU A 177 2.47 12.82 19.29
CA LEU A 177 1.09 13.14 19.60
C LEU A 177 1.01 14.24 20.67
N VAL A 178 0.04 15.14 20.49
CA VAL A 178 -0.32 16.22 21.43
C VAL A 178 -1.83 16.23 21.66
N ALA A 179 -2.26 16.90 22.73
CA ALA A 179 -3.67 17.01 23.10
C ALA A 179 -4.45 17.81 22.05
N SER A 180 -5.54 17.23 21.57
CA SER A 180 -6.52 17.95 20.74
C SER A 180 -7.62 18.58 21.61
N GLU A 181 -8.56 19.28 20.99
CA GLU A 181 -9.75 19.83 21.66
C GLU A 181 -10.60 18.78 22.41
N ARG A 182 -10.56 17.51 21.97
CA ARG A 182 -11.31 16.40 22.62
C ARG A 182 -10.49 15.65 23.67
N PHE A 183 -9.31 16.14 24.03
CA PHE A 183 -8.42 15.44 24.95
C PHE A 183 -9.07 15.21 26.32
N ASP A 184 -9.61 16.25 26.94
CA ASP A 184 -10.23 16.15 28.26
C ASP A 184 -11.45 15.21 28.23
N THR A 185 -12.23 15.20 27.14
CA THR A 185 -13.33 14.25 26.95
C THR A 185 -12.87 12.78 26.98
N VAL A 186 -11.67 12.49 26.47
CA VAL A 186 -11.09 11.14 26.52
C VAL A 186 -10.61 10.80 27.91
N VAL A 187 -9.96 11.74 28.59
CA VAL A 187 -9.51 11.57 29.98
C VAL A 187 -10.71 11.28 30.89
N ASP A 188 -11.79 12.04 30.76
CA ASP A 188 -13.03 11.82 31.50
C ASP A 188 -13.64 10.45 31.18
N ALA A 189 -13.66 10.04 29.92
CA ALA A 189 -14.17 8.72 29.51
C ALA A 189 -13.36 7.56 30.09
N LEU A 190 -12.03 7.70 30.17
CA LEU A 190 -11.15 6.73 30.81
C LEU A 190 -11.41 6.67 32.33
N ALA A 191 -11.50 7.81 32.99
CA ALA A 191 -11.77 7.89 34.43
C ALA A 191 -13.14 7.27 34.79
N MET A 192 -14.19 7.60 34.02
CA MET A 192 -15.50 6.96 34.17
C MET A 192 -15.40 5.44 34.00
N ARG A 193 -14.56 4.97 33.07
CA ARG A 193 -14.36 3.54 32.88
C ARG A 193 -13.67 2.90 34.08
N ALA A 194 -12.65 3.55 34.65
CA ALA A 194 -11.94 3.11 35.85
C ALA A 194 -12.90 3.03 37.06
N ASP A 195 -13.85 3.96 37.16
CA ASP A 195 -14.94 3.94 38.16
C ASP A 195 -16.01 2.86 37.91
N GLY A 196 -15.84 2.01 36.89
CA GLY A 196 -16.73 0.90 36.57
C GLY A 196 -17.96 1.29 35.74
N VAL A 197 -18.03 2.51 35.21
CA VAL A 197 -19.15 2.94 34.36
C VAL A 197 -19.19 2.12 33.07
N SER A 198 -20.40 1.82 32.59
CA SER A 198 -20.60 1.04 31.38
C SER A 198 -20.20 1.84 30.14
N TYR A 199 -19.62 1.17 29.13
CA TYR A 199 -19.30 1.78 27.84
C TYR A 199 -20.49 2.50 27.18
N ARG A 200 -21.71 2.01 27.44
CA ARG A 200 -22.94 2.67 26.95
C ARG A 200 -23.14 4.03 27.58
N SER A 201 -23.11 4.09 28.91
CA SER A 201 -23.32 5.34 29.66
C SER A 201 -22.21 6.35 29.36
N ILE A 202 -20.97 5.91 29.23
CA ILE A 202 -19.85 6.77 28.85
C ILE A 202 -20.06 7.35 27.44
N ALA A 203 -20.49 6.52 26.48
CA ALA A 203 -20.76 6.98 25.12
C ALA A 203 -21.90 8.02 25.08
N ASP A 204 -22.96 7.80 25.86
CA ASP A 204 -24.10 8.69 25.95
C ASP A 204 -23.69 10.06 26.58
N GLU A 205 -22.80 10.05 27.57
CA GLU A 205 -22.33 11.26 28.28
C GLU A 205 -21.28 12.05 27.48
N THR A 206 -20.29 11.36 26.89
CA THR A 206 -19.09 11.98 26.28
C THR A 206 -19.21 12.20 24.78
N GLY A 207 -20.23 11.61 24.15
CA GLY A 207 -20.39 11.57 22.69
C GLY A 207 -19.26 10.82 21.98
N LEU A 208 -18.48 10.00 22.69
CA LEU A 208 -17.53 9.06 22.09
C LEU A 208 -18.27 7.77 21.71
N SER A 209 -17.86 7.13 20.62
CA SER A 209 -18.42 5.81 20.30
C SER A 209 -17.88 4.76 21.25
N ARG A 210 -18.65 3.70 21.52
CA ARG A 210 -18.20 2.57 22.36
C ARG A 210 -16.86 2.00 21.89
N GLY A 211 -16.70 1.80 20.58
CA GLY A 211 -15.45 1.31 19.99
C GLY A 211 -14.30 2.32 20.06
N ALA A 212 -14.55 3.62 20.21
CA ALA A 212 -13.48 4.58 20.51
C ALA A 212 -13.00 4.44 21.95
N ILE A 213 -13.93 4.28 22.91
CA ILE A 213 -13.61 4.10 24.34
C ILE A 213 -12.87 2.77 24.56
N GLU A 214 -13.37 1.66 24.00
CA GLU A 214 -12.71 0.35 24.08
C GLU A 214 -11.29 0.39 23.51
N ARG A 215 -11.10 1.00 22.34
CA ARG A 215 -9.76 1.18 21.77
C ARG A 215 -8.86 2.05 22.63
N TRP A 216 -9.41 3.00 23.40
CA TRP A 216 -8.64 3.79 24.34
C TRP A 216 -8.16 2.96 25.51
N VAL A 217 -9.05 2.18 26.14
CA VAL A 217 -8.71 1.26 27.22
C VAL A 217 -7.60 0.29 26.78
N ASN A 218 -7.76 -0.37 25.64
CA ASN A 218 -6.83 -1.44 25.22
C ASN A 218 -5.45 -0.95 24.75
N HIS A 219 -5.27 0.36 24.50
CA HIS A 219 -4.04 0.89 23.88
C HIS A 219 -3.59 2.21 24.52
N VAL A 220 -3.97 2.47 25.76
CA VAL A 220 -3.65 3.75 26.43
C VAL A 220 -2.15 3.94 26.60
N GLU A 221 -1.41 2.88 26.93
CA GLU A 221 0.03 2.92 27.14
C GLU A 221 0.80 3.28 25.87
N ASP A 222 0.50 2.61 24.75
CA ASP A 222 1.16 2.88 23.47
C ASP A 222 0.94 4.32 23.00
N ARG A 223 -0.27 4.86 23.27
CA ARG A 223 -0.61 6.24 22.96
C ARG A 223 0.09 7.22 23.87
N ALA A 224 0.17 6.92 25.16
CA ALA A 224 0.89 7.74 26.14
C ALA A 224 2.39 7.79 25.80
N ARG A 225 3.01 6.65 25.45
CA ARG A 225 4.42 6.56 25.02
C ARG A 225 4.73 7.39 23.76
N SER A 226 3.72 7.55 22.91
CA SER A 226 3.81 8.34 21.68
C SER A 226 3.52 9.84 21.85
N CYS A 227 3.20 10.29 23.06
CA CYS A 227 2.93 11.70 23.35
C CYS A 227 4.24 12.49 23.47
N ARG A 228 4.21 13.75 23.04
CA ARG A 228 5.37 14.66 23.13
C ARG A 228 5.69 15.07 24.56
N ASP A 229 4.65 15.18 25.39
CA ASP A 229 4.69 15.78 26.71
C ASP A 229 4.33 14.74 27.78
N ASP A 230 5.22 14.57 28.77
CA ASP A 230 5.05 13.62 29.88
C ASP A 230 3.81 13.90 30.73
N GLY A 231 3.34 15.14 30.80
CA GLY A 231 2.13 15.54 31.48
C GLY A 231 0.87 15.04 30.77
N ILE A 232 0.85 15.06 29.43
CA ILE A 232 -0.24 14.47 28.63
C ILE A 232 -0.25 12.96 28.83
N ALA A 233 0.91 12.32 28.70
CA ALA A 233 1.06 10.88 28.92
C ALA A 233 0.58 10.47 30.32
N ARG A 234 1.03 11.19 31.36
CA ARG A 234 0.65 10.91 32.75
C ARG A 234 -0.84 11.12 33.02
N LYS A 235 -1.48 12.11 32.41
CA LYS A 235 -2.95 12.29 32.52
C LYS A 235 -3.71 11.11 31.94
N LEU A 236 -3.27 10.58 30.79
CA LEU A 236 -3.90 9.41 30.17
C LEU A 236 -3.73 8.16 31.03
N LEU A 237 -2.50 7.90 31.51
CA LEU A 237 -2.20 6.74 32.34
C LEU A 237 -2.93 6.80 33.69
N ASN A 238 -2.96 7.96 34.35
CA ASN A 238 -3.64 8.11 35.64
C ASN A 238 -5.17 7.98 35.55
N ALA A 239 -5.76 8.26 34.40
CA ALA A 239 -7.20 8.13 34.18
C ALA A 239 -7.60 6.73 33.72
N ALA A 240 -6.64 5.90 33.29
CA ALA A 240 -6.93 4.58 32.77
C ALA A 240 -7.36 3.60 33.88
N PRO A 241 -8.21 2.61 33.56
CA PRO A 241 -8.48 1.50 34.46
C PRO A 241 -7.20 0.73 34.83
N ASP A 242 -7.10 0.22 36.06
CA ASP A 242 -5.93 -0.55 36.51
C ASP A 242 -5.65 -1.79 35.65
N ASP A 243 -6.70 -2.41 35.08
CA ASP A 243 -6.59 -3.57 34.18
C ASP A 243 -6.15 -3.22 32.76
N ALA A 244 -6.02 -1.92 32.44
CA ALA A 244 -5.55 -1.41 31.16
C ALA A 244 -4.05 -1.09 31.16
N ILE A 245 -3.37 -1.21 32.31
CA ILE A 245 -1.95 -0.91 32.49
C ILE A 245 -1.23 -2.22 32.84
N ASP A 246 -0.39 -2.73 31.93
CA ASP A 246 0.40 -3.94 32.19
C ASP A 246 1.75 -3.53 32.79
N GLY A 247 1.81 -3.47 34.13
CA GLY A 247 3.07 -3.37 34.88
C GLY A 247 3.98 -2.20 34.49
N TYR A 248 3.51 -0.95 34.60
CA TYR A 248 4.38 0.22 34.56
C TYR A 248 5.22 0.28 35.85
N GLU A 249 6.32 -0.48 35.93
CA GLU A 249 7.39 -0.22 36.90
C GLU A 249 8.01 1.13 36.53
N GLY A 250 7.53 2.18 37.18
CA GLY A 250 8.11 3.50 37.08
C GLY A 250 9.54 3.47 37.60
N ASP A 251 10.50 3.31 36.70
CA ASP A 251 11.90 3.55 37.01
C ASP A 251 12.07 5.03 37.38
N ASP A 252 12.26 5.20 38.69
CA ASP A 252 12.89 6.29 39.43
C ASP A 252 13.35 7.51 38.61
N LEU A 253 12.46 8.49 38.43
CA LEU A 253 12.81 9.85 38.03
C LEU A 253 13.16 10.75 39.22
N SER A 254 13.79 10.21 40.28
CA SER A 254 14.20 10.98 41.45
C SER A 254 15.71 11.07 41.69
N ALA A 255 16.54 11.20 40.65
CA ALA A 255 17.89 11.75 40.85
C ALA A 255 18.50 12.31 39.57
N THR A 256 18.50 13.63 39.42
CA THR A 256 19.70 14.41 39.03
C THR A 256 19.38 15.91 39.13
N SER A 257 19.11 16.37 40.35
CA SER A 257 19.33 17.77 40.71
C SER A 257 20.74 17.92 41.29
N GLY A 258 21.59 18.68 40.61
CA GLY A 258 22.66 19.48 41.21
C GLY A 258 24.03 18.82 41.38
N GLY A 259 25.07 19.49 40.87
CA GLY A 259 26.46 19.21 41.27
C GLY A 259 27.51 19.67 40.26
N GLU A 260 27.85 20.96 40.27
CA GLU A 260 29.03 21.57 39.63
C GLU A 260 30.37 20.97 40.08
N ALA A 261 31.39 21.17 39.22
CA ALA A 261 32.83 21.31 39.49
C ALA A 261 33.55 20.13 40.18
N VAL A 262 34.67 19.60 39.67
CA VAL A 262 35.96 20.24 39.34
C VAL A 262 36.68 19.42 38.27
#